data_AF-A0A3D9SWI1-F1
#
_entry.id   AF-A0A3D9SWI1-F1
#
_cell.length_a   1.000
_cell.length_b   1.000
_cell.length_c   1.000
_cell.angle_alpha   90.00
_cell.angle_beta   90.00
_cell.angle_gamma   90.00
#
_symmetry.space_group_name_H-M   'P 1'
#
loop_
_entity.id
_entity.type
_entity.pdbx_description
1 polymer ?
#
loop_
_entity_poly.entity_id
_entity_poly.type
_entity_poly.pdbx_seq_one_letter_code
_entity_poly.pdbx_strand_id
1 'polypeptide(L)'
;MNGRSDSVEIISPNNVLANAMLRSIDMVRPRLQATNPDRVAFCVGTQINGAPHLGTSLVQTAAFLLAKQTKRAFGVDTVVRFGALDNAPYDIRLDPETHHAYQTTYFHALGADGVDDLLGKYYRGMFDSLADATGVDYEIETYTAQQTDPAFRHEFLATLGWLDQIRWPLAPSHGQVHLRLPCPECGWAEKRAERTRLQRTGSGGADFTAVCTDHGDYDIAVTADTGAYLDLATLYRNLVKERMAARDHVTLSVMVKGGDWAYGCQLVDEAFAQLPGPVPPPRIFTPMVLTDTGAKLSKSLIREGKVAPPPGTHPWMLDVTEWPGSIDDYVDAMVWLVGKMLADPKHLYRSYTTQELDRIMTARPATTTGVRAREMNLYRRYFDLVASGRKTIEVRVQYPNLRNLKVGDHIRFVCGRDDALTQVRRVARYSSFEEMLDSEGPARVNPDSPREQQLANIRRIYGPEKEALGVLAIEIELLDHAV
;
A
#
# COMPACT_ATOMS: atom_id res chain seq x y z
N MET A 1 28.10 -5.68 35.80
CA MET A 1 27.99 -4.33 35.20
C MET A 1 27.24 -4.48 33.89
N ASN A 2 25.92 -4.29 33.93
CA ASN A 2 25.08 -4.36 32.73
C ASN A 2 25.30 -3.08 31.94
N GLY A 3 26.01 -3.17 30.81
CA GLY A 3 26.07 -2.09 29.85
C GLY A 3 24.65 -1.76 29.42
N ARG A 4 24.17 -0.56 29.79
CA ARG A 4 23.00 0.03 29.14
C ARG A 4 23.36 0.09 27.66
N SER A 5 22.66 -0.70 26.85
CA SER A 5 22.54 -0.40 25.43
C SER A 5 21.99 1.02 25.36
N ASP A 6 22.78 1.96 24.85
CA ASP A 6 22.35 3.33 24.58
C ASP A 6 21.27 3.28 23.48
N SER A 7 20.04 2.93 23.88
CA SER A 7 18.90 2.98 22.97
C SER A 7 18.63 4.43 22.66
N VAL A 8 18.69 4.83 21.38
CA VAL A 8 18.32 6.19 21.00
C VAL A 8 16.90 6.49 21.46
N GLU A 9 16.80 7.50 22.32
CA GLU A 9 15.55 8.02 22.83
C GLU A 9 14.93 8.99 21.81
N ILE A 10 13.65 8.79 21.53
CA ILE A 10 12.82 9.72 20.77
C ILE A 10 12.03 10.52 21.82
N ILE A 11 12.26 11.83 21.91
CA ILE A 11 11.58 12.69 22.87
C ILE A 11 10.54 13.54 22.15
N SER A 12 9.25 13.36 22.46
CA SER A 12 8.15 14.08 21.81
C SER A 12 7.09 14.56 22.81
N PRO A 13 6.79 15.87 22.87
CA PRO A 13 5.87 16.44 23.85
C PRO A 13 4.39 16.43 23.42
N ASN A 14 4.00 15.64 22.40
CA ASN A 14 2.61 15.64 21.93
C ASN A 14 1.65 15.01 22.97
N ASN A 15 0.92 15.83 23.70
CA ASN A 15 0.09 15.39 24.83
C ASN A 15 -1.36 15.03 24.47
N VAL A 16 -1.90 15.52 23.35
CA VAL A 16 -3.32 15.31 23.01
C VAL A 16 -3.58 13.83 22.72
N LEU A 17 -2.82 13.26 21.80
CA LEU A 17 -2.95 11.85 21.41
C LEU A 17 -2.36 10.91 22.45
N ALA A 18 -1.35 11.35 23.20
CA ALA A 18 -0.75 10.58 24.29
C ALA A 18 -1.73 10.20 25.40
N ASN A 19 -2.70 11.08 25.70
CA ASN A 19 -3.68 10.82 26.74
C ASN A 19 -4.91 10.05 26.23
N ALA A 20 -5.11 10.01 24.90
CA ALA A 20 -6.25 9.36 24.27
C ALA A 20 -5.94 7.96 23.74
N MET A 21 -4.67 7.64 23.48
CA MET A 21 -4.24 6.36 22.88
C MET A 21 -3.11 5.71 23.67
N LEU A 22 -3.24 4.40 23.88
CA LEU A 22 -2.16 3.58 24.45
C LEU A 22 -1.21 3.09 23.35
N ARG A 23 -1.73 2.86 22.13
CA ARG A 23 -0.96 2.40 20.97
C ARG A 23 -1.39 3.15 19.73
N SER A 24 -0.47 3.34 18.78
CA SER A 24 -0.74 4.05 17.53
C SER A 24 -1.92 3.46 16.73
N ILE A 25 -2.11 2.13 16.81
CA ILE A 25 -3.22 1.41 16.17
C ILE A 25 -4.59 1.65 16.82
N ASP A 26 -4.68 2.24 18.02
CA ASP A 26 -5.99 2.48 18.63
C ASP A 26 -6.83 3.51 17.83
N MET A 27 -6.21 4.24 16.89
CA MET A 27 -6.90 5.11 15.93
C MET A 27 -7.93 4.36 15.05
N VAL A 28 -7.72 3.09 14.74
CA VAL A 28 -8.68 2.30 13.93
C VAL A 28 -9.78 1.65 14.77
N ARG A 29 -9.58 1.56 16.09
CA ARG A 29 -10.48 0.84 17.01
C ARG A 29 -11.94 1.29 16.95
N PRO A 30 -12.27 2.60 16.93
CA PRO A 30 -13.67 3.02 16.91
C PRO A 30 -14.43 2.48 15.69
N ARG A 31 -13.81 2.50 14.51
CA ARG A 31 -14.42 1.98 13.28
C ARG A 31 -14.46 0.46 13.25
N LEU A 32 -13.45 -0.23 13.77
CA LEU A 32 -13.50 -1.69 13.94
C LEU A 32 -14.68 -2.12 14.81
N GLN A 33 -14.90 -1.47 15.95
CA GLN A 33 -16.02 -1.78 16.85
C GLN A 33 -17.39 -1.46 16.23
N ALA A 34 -17.48 -0.37 15.47
CA ALA A 34 -18.74 0.05 14.86
C ALA A 34 -19.15 -0.80 13.65
N THR A 35 -18.18 -1.35 12.90
CA THR A 35 -18.45 -2.02 11.62
C THR A 35 -18.22 -3.53 11.63
N ASN A 36 -17.43 -4.05 12.58
CA ASN A 36 -17.07 -5.46 12.69
C ASN A 36 -16.71 -6.10 11.32
N PRO A 37 -15.71 -5.56 10.60
CA PRO A 37 -15.39 -6.00 9.25
C PRO A 37 -14.68 -7.36 9.25
N ASP A 38 -14.79 -8.09 8.14
CA ASP A 38 -14.06 -9.35 7.95
C ASP A 38 -12.57 -9.11 7.69
N ARG A 39 -12.24 -7.98 7.06
CA ARG A 39 -10.88 -7.60 6.66
C ARG A 39 -10.62 -6.10 6.83
N VAL A 40 -9.37 -5.71 7.05
CA VAL A 40 -8.93 -4.32 7.06
C VAL A 40 -7.88 -4.10 5.97
N ALA A 41 -8.13 -3.14 5.08
CA ALA A 41 -7.17 -2.73 4.06
C ALA A 41 -6.49 -1.42 4.45
N PHE A 42 -5.17 -1.43 4.63
CA PHE A 42 -4.38 -0.22 4.83
C PHE A 42 -3.97 0.35 3.46
N CYS A 43 -4.66 1.39 3.03
CA CYS A 43 -4.55 1.97 1.69
C CYS A 43 -3.47 3.06 1.66
N VAL A 44 -2.42 2.85 0.87
CA VAL A 44 -1.34 3.82 0.60
C VAL A 44 -1.35 4.19 -0.87
N GLY A 45 -1.15 5.47 -1.22
CA GLY A 45 -1.14 5.91 -2.61
C GLY A 45 0.05 6.79 -2.94
N THR A 46 0.68 6.59 -4.09
CA THR A 46 1.86 7.35 -4.51
C THR A 46 1.87 7.57 -6.02
N GLN A 47 2.32 8.74 -6.46
CA GLN A 47 2.64 8.99 -7.86
C GLN A 47 3.89 8.20 -8.25
N ILE A 48 3.79 7.39 -9.30
CA ILE A 48 4.88 6.49 -9.74
C ILE A 48 5.89 7.19 -10.67
N ASN A 49 6.22 8.44 -10.37
CA ASN A 49 7.05 9.31 -11.22
C ASN A 49 8.56 9.17 -10.98
N GLY A 50 8.99 8.01 -10.48
CA GLY A 50 10.38 7.66 -10.21
C GLY A 50 10.53 6.91 -8.89
N ALA A 51 11.78 6.72 -8.46
CA ALA A 51 12.08 6.05 -7.21
C ALA A 51 11.54 6.83 -5.99
N PRO A 52 11.00 6.12 -4.99
CA PRO A 52 10.46 6.74 -3.78
C PRO A 52 11.57 7.42 -2.96
N HIS A 53 11.21 8.52 -2.32
CA HIS A 53 12.03 9.19 -1.31
C HIS A 53 11.62 8.69 0.09
N LEU A 54 12.42 9.01 1.12
CA LEU A 54 12.25 8.51 2.50
C LEU A 54 10.84 8.69 3.06
N GLY A 55 10.19 9.83 2.81
CA GLY A 55 8.82 10.07 3.28
C GLY A 55 7.80 9.12 2.67
N THR A 56 7.99 8.73 1.41
CA THR A 56 7.16 7.71 0.75
C THR A 56 7.41 6.33 1.36
N SER A 57 8.68 5.95 1.53
CA SER A 57 9.09 4.69 2.16
C SER A 57 8.57 4.56 3.59
N LEU A 58 8.55 5.67 4.34
CA LEU A 58 8.02 5.74 5.71
C LEU A 58 6.52 5.45 5.73
N VAL A 59 5.73 6.09 4.86
CA VAL A 59 4.28 5.86 4.74
C VAL A 59 3.99 4.39 4.40
N GLN A 60 4.71 3.84 3.42
CA GLN A 60 4.56 2.46 2.98
C GLN A 60 4.90 1.49 4.11
N THR A 61 6.05 1.65 4.76
CA THR A 61 6.47 0.80 5.90
C THR A 61 5.50 0.90 7.07
N ALA A 62 5.00 2.10 7.37
CA ALA A 62 4.00 2.30 8.43
C ALA A 62 2.71 1.53 8.14
N ALA A 63 2.24 1.49 6.89
CA ALA A 63 1.05 0.72 6.53
C ALA A 63 1.21 -0.78 6.82
N PHE A 64 2.34 -1.39 6.45
CA PHE A 64 2.62 -2.80 6.76
C PHE A 64 2.70 -3.05 8.27
N LEU A 65 3.38 -2.18 9.03
CA LEU A 65 3.49 -2.35 10.47
C LEU A 65 2.17 -2.11 11.21
N LEU A 66 1.35 -1.15 10.77
CA LEU A 66 0.01 -0.91 11.29
C LEU A 66 -0.92 -2.08 10.99
N ALA A 67 -0.83 -2.67 9.78
CA ALA A 67 -1.57 -3.87 9.41
C ALA A 67 -1.17 -5.08 10.27
N LYS A 68 0.13 -5.29 10.49
CA LYS A 68 0.65 -6.36 11.36
C LYS A 68 0.16 -6.19 12.79
N GLN A 69 0.27 -4.98 13.35
CA GLN A 69 -0.16 -4.70 14.71
C GLN A 69 -1.68 -4.79 14.88
N THR A 70 -2.45 -4.35 13.89
CA THR A 70 -3.92 -4.47 13.86
C THR A 70 -4.35 -5.94 13.87
N LYS A 71 -3.79 -6.78 13.00
CA LYS A 71 -4.06 -8.23 12.98
C LYS A 71 -3.78 -8.89 14.32
N ARG A 72 -2.61 -8.59 14.90
CA ARG A 72 -2.20 -9.14 16.20
C ARG A 72 -3.08 -8.67 17.36
N ALA A 73 -3.47 -7.40 17.36
CA ALA A 73 -4.19 -6.80 18.49
C ALA A 73 -5.71 -7.03 18.46
N PHE A 74 -6.29 -7.18 17.26
CA PHE A 74 -7.74 -7.25 17.07
C PHE A 74 -8.21 -8.56 16.45
N GLY A 75 -7.32 -9.43 15.98
CA GLY A 75 -7.69 -10.73 15.41
C GLY A 75 -8.42 -10.67 14.06
N VAL A 76 -8.41 -9.51 13.40
CA VAL A 76 -9.01 -9.30 12.06
C VAL A 76 -7.97 -9.51 10.97
N ASP A 77 -8.38 -10.00 9.80
CA ASP A 77 -7.45 -10.13 8.67
C ASP A 77 -7.04 -8.75 8.13
N THR A 78 -5.80 -8.62 7.67
CA THR A 78 -5.25 -7.35 7.21
C THR A 78 -4.46 -7.48 5.92
N VAL A 79 -4.51 -6.43 5.10
CA VAL A 79 -3.76 -6.30 3.84
C VAL A 79 -3.31 -4.85 3.65
N VAL A 80 -2.23 -4.64 2.90
CA VAL A 80 -1.85 -3.32 2.38
C VAL A 80 -2.33 -3.19 0.94
N ARG A 81 -3.11 -2.14 0.63
CA ARG A 81 -3.49 -1.83 -0.76
C ARG A 81 -2.70 -0.63 -1.26
N PHE A 82 -1.88 -0.84 -2.28
CA PHE A 82 -1.10 0.22 -2.91
C PHE A 82 -1.77 0.76 -4.16
N GLY A 83 -2.18 2.02 -4.10
CA GLY A 83 -2.64 2.80 -5.24
C GLY A 83 -1.47 3.41 -6.00
N ALA A 84 -1.09 2.80 -7.12
CA ALA A 84 -0.09 3.31 -8.04
C ALA A 84 -0.70 4.39 -8.96
N LEU A 85 -0.42 5.66 -8.69
CA LEU A 85 -1.03 6.78 -9.42
C LEU A 85 -0.28 7.03 -10.74
N ASP A 86 -0.56 6.20 -11.74
CA ASP A 86 -0.09 6.30 -13.13
C ASP A 86 -0.78 7.43 -13.93
N ASN A 87 -1.77 8.11 -13.33
CA ASN A 87 -2.26 9.41 -13.80
C ASN A 87 -1.39 10.60 -13.38
N ALA A 88 -0.22 10.37 -12.79
CA ALA A 88 0.75 11.43 -12.56
C ALA A 88 1.12 12.11 -13.89
N PRO A 89 1.36 13.44 -13.92
CA PRO A 89 1.80 14.13 -15.13
C PRO A 89 3.16 13.58 -15.60
N TYR A 90 3.25 13.23 -16.89
CA TYR A 90 4.47 12.76 -17.53
C TYR A 90 5.14 13.90 -18.31
N ASP A 91 4.47 14.42 -19.33
CA ASP A 91 4.88 15.61 -20.10
C ASP A 91 3.86 16.74 -19.91
N ILE A 92 4.33 17.99 -19.95
CA ILE A 92 3.51 19.20 -19.86
C ILE A 92 3.96 20.17 -20.94
N ARG A 93 3.03 20.61 -21.78
CA ARG A 93 3.28 21.59 -22.85
C ARG A 93 2.34 22.76 -22.74
N LEU A 94 2.81 23.93 -23.16
CA LEU A 94 1.96 25.11 -23.31
C LEU A 94 1.53 25.19 -24.77
N ASP A 95 0.24 25.41 -24.98
CA ASP A 95 -0.28 25.84 -26.27
C ASP A 95 0.36 27.20 -26.64
N PRO A 96 1.04 27.32 -27.79
CA PRO A 96 1.72 28.56 -28.17
C PRO A 96 0.75 29.75 -28.38
N GLU A 97 -0.51 29.50 -28.71
CA GLU A 97 -1.49 30.57 -28.96
C GLU A 97 -2.24 30.95 -27.69
N THR A 98 -2.80 29.96 -26.99
CA THR A 98 -3.65 30.24 -25.83
C THR A 98 -2.90 30.27 -24.50
N HIS A 99 -1.65 29.77 -24.47
CA HIS A 99 -0.85 29.56 -23.25
C HIS A 99 -1.47 28.61 -22.22
N HIS A 100 -2.52 27.89 -22.59
CA HIS A 100 -3.07 26.84 -21.74
C HIS A 100 -2.09 25.67 -21.64
N ALA A 101 -1.93 25.15 -20.43
CA ALA A 101 -1.09 23.98 -20.20
C ALA A 101 -1.85 22.69 -20.49
N TYR A 102 -1.25 21.80 -21.26
CA TYR A 102 -1.71 20.45 -21.54
C TYR A 102 -0.75 19.44 -20.94
N GLN A 103 -1.24 18.26 -20.58
CA GLN A 103 -0.41 17.18 -20.03
C GLN A 103 -0.78 15.80 -20.60
N THR A 104 0.19 14.91 -20.62
CA THR A 104 -0.02 13.46 -20.71
C THR A 104 0.22 12.83 -19.35
N THR A 105 -0.35 11.65 -19.12
CA THR A 105 -0.06 10.85 -17.91
C THR A 105 1.01 9.80 -18.18
N TYR A 106 1.58 9.23 -17.12
CA TYR A 106 2.49 8.08 -17.24
C TYR A 106 1.82 6.92 -17.99
N PHE A 107 0.55 6.65 -17.72
CA PHE A 107 -0.21 5.62 -18.47
C PHE A 107 -0.27 5.92 -19.98
N HIS A 108 -0.63 7.14 -20.39
CA HIS A 108 -0.71 7.49 -21.82
C HIS A 108 0.67 7.51 -22.50
N ALA A 109 1.73 7.87 -21.76
CA ALA A 109 3.08 7.96 -22.30
C ALA A 109 3.77 6.59 -22.42
N LEU A 110 3.50 5.66 -21.50
CA LEU A 110 4.25 4.40 -21.37
C LEU A 110 3.41 3.16 -21.66
N GLY A 111 2.08 3.28 -21.68
CA GLY A 111 1.16 2.14 -21.75
C GLY A 111 1.18 1.27 -20.49
N ALA A 112 0.42 0.19 -20.52
CA ALA A 112 0.31 -0.75 -19.40
C ALA A 112 1.65 -1.42 -19.07
N ASP A 113 2.38 -1.89 -20.09
CA ASP A 113 3.66 -2.58 -19.92
C ASP A 113 4.72 -1.67 -19.31
N GLY A 114 4.84 -0.42 -19.79
CA GLY A 114 5.81 0.52 -19.23
C GLY A 114 5.47 0.97 -17.81
N VAL A 115 4.18 1.02 -17.44
CA VAL A 115 3.76 1.21 -16.04
C VAL A 115 4.12 -0.02 -15.19
N ASP A 116 3.93 -1.23 -15.71
CA ASP A 116 4.31 -2.47 -15.02
C ASP A 116 5.83 -2.54 -14.77
N ASP A 117 6.64 -2.15 -15.74
CA ASP A 117 8.09 -2.05 -15.64
C ASP A 117 8.53 -1.07 -14.55
N LEU A 118 7.89 0.11 -14.47
CA LEU A 118 8.17 1.09 -13.41
C LEU A 118 7.85 0.54 -12.02
N LEU A 119 6.72 -0.16 -11.89
CA LEU A 119 6.32 -0.81 -10.65
C LEU A 119 7.30 -1.90 -10.24
N GLY A 120 7.74 -2.73 -11.19
CA GLY A 120 8.76 -3.75 -10.97
C GLY A 120 10.08 -3.15 -10.53
N LYS A 121 10.52 -2.08 -11.20
CA LYS A 121 11.80 -1.42 -10.94
C LYS A 121 11.87 -0.73 -9.58
N TYR A 122 10.80 -0.05 -9.15
CA TYR A 122 10.88 0.86 -8.01
C TYR A 122 10.08 0.43 -6.77
N TYR A 123 9.10 -0.48 -6.89
CA TYR A 123 8.15 -0.75 -5.81
C TYR A 123 8.03 -2.22 -5.43
N ARG A 124 7.91 -3.16 -6.38
CA ARG A 124 7.66 -4.58 -6.08
C ARG A 124 8.70 -5.19 -5.14
N GLY A 125 9.98 -4.99 -5.41
CA GLY A 125 11.05 -5.52 -4.55
C GLY A 125 10.97 -5.04 -3.10
N MET A 126 10.65 -3.75 -2.88
CA MET A 126 10.48 -3.20 -1.54
C MET A 126 9.23 -3.78 -0.83
N PHE A 127 8.13 -3.97 -1.56
CA PHE A 127 6.89 -4.50 -0.98
C PHE A 127 6.94 -6.00 -0.71
N ASP A 128 7.57 -6.77 -1.59
CA ASP A 128 7.85 -8.18 -1.32
C ASP A 128 8.69 -8.31 -0.04
N SER A 129 9.75 -7.50 0.06
CA SER A 129 10.60 -7.40 1.24
C SER A 129 9.83 -6.99 2.52
N LEU A 130 8.91 -6.02 2.43
CA LEU A 130 8.06 -5.61 3.56
C LEU A 130 7.05 -6.69 3.94
N ALA A 131 6.47 -7.37 2.97
CA ALA A 131 5.55 -8.48 3.19
C ALA A 131 6.26 -9.63 3.92
N ASP A 132 7.49 -9.94 3.53
CA ASP A 132 8.33 -10.94 4.19
C ASP A 132 8.64 -10.55 5.63
N ALA A 133 9.07 -9.31 5.86
CA ALA A 133 9.45 -8.80 7.18
C ALA A 133 8.24 -8.69 8.15
N THR A 134 7.03 -8.50 7.63
CA THR A 134 5.84 -8.22 8.45
C THR A 134 4.82 -9.35 8.49
N GLY A 135 4.85 -10.28 7.54
CA GLY A 135 3.83 -11.32 7.37
C GLY A 135 2.48 -10.76 6.89
N VAL A 136 2.49 -9.59 6.24
CA VAL A 136 1.29 -8.90 5.74
C VAL A 136 1.31 -8.87 4.22
N ASP A 137 0.21 -9.32 3.63
CA ASP A 137 0.02 -9.35 2.18
C ASP A 137 -0.19 -7.94 1.63
N TYR A 138 0.10 -7.75 0.35
CA TYR A 138 -0.22 -6.52 -0.35
C TYR A 138 -0.83 -6.75 -1.73
N GLU A 139 -1.59 -5.76 -2.18
CA GLU A 139 -2.22 -5.69 -3.49
C GLU A 139 -1.77 -4.38 -4.15
N ILE A 140 -1.49 -4.40 -5.46
CA ILE A 140 -1.22 -3.20 -6.26
C ILE A 140 -2.41 -2.94 -7.16
N GLU A 141 -2.90 -1.71 -7.16
CA GLU A 141 -3.95 -1.22 -8.05
C GLU A 141 -3.46 0.08 -8.69
N THR A 142 -3.39 0.13 -10.03
CA THR A 142 -3.07 1.38 -10.73
C THR A 142 -4.28 2.30 -10.71
N TYR A 143 -4.05 3.61 -10.85
CA TYR A 143 -5.17 4.54 -11.01
C TYR A 143 -5.96 4.21 -12.27
N THR A 144 -5.30 3.84 -13.37
CA THR A 144 -5.97 3.36 -14.59
C THR A 144 -6.93 2.21 -14.31
N ALA A 145 -6.52 1.19 -13.56
CA ALA A 145 -7.39 0.06 -13.19
C ALA A 145 -8.53 0.50 -12.26
N GLN A 146 -8.22 1.31 -11.24
CA GLN A 146 -9.21 1.82 -10.29
C GLN A 146 -10.29 2.64 -11.00
N GLN A 147 -9.90 3.54 -11.90
CA GLN A 147 -10.86 4.39 -12.59
C GLN A 147 -11.67 3.62 -13.65
N THR A 148 -11.26 2.44 -14.09
CA THR A 148 -12.12 1.59 -14.95
C THR A 148 -13.17 0.81 -14.15
N ASP A 149 -13.05 0.72 -12.82
CA ASP A 149 -14.01 -0.01 -12.00
C ASP A 149 -15.41 0.65 -12.07
N PRO A 150 -16.48 -0.10 -12.42
CA PRO A 150 -17.84 0.44 -12.44
C PRO A 150 -18.26 1.08 -11.11
N ALA A 151 -17.83 0.57 -9.95
CA ALA A 151 -18.12 1.17 -8.65
C ALA A 151 -17.48 2.55 -8.50
N PHE A 152 -16.24 2.72 -8.98
CA PHE A 152 -15.57 4.02 -9.02
C PHE A 152 -16.34 4.99 -9.93
N ARG A 153 -16.76 4.52 -11.11
CA ARG A 153 -17.53 5.33 -12.07
C ARG A 153 -18.89 5.74 -11.53
N HIS A 154 -19.61 4.83 -10.89
CA HIS A 154 -20.88 5.15 -10.25
C HIS A 154 -20.71 6.23 -9.17
N GLU A 155 -19.67 6.14 -8.34
CA GLU A 155 -19.38 7.18 -7.36
C GLU A 155 -19.04 8.52 -8.02
N PHE A 156 -18.19 8.53 -9.06
CA PHE A 156 -17.89 9.74 -9.81
C PHE A 156 -19.16 10.37 -10.40
N LEU A 157 -19.97 9.59 -11.13
CA LEU A 157 -21.21 10.09 -11.74
C LEU A 157 -22.20 10.62 -10.69
N ALA A 158 -22.30 9.96 -9.54
CA ALA A 158 -23.15 10.42 -8.43
C ALA A 158 -22.71 11.79 -7.89
N THR A 159 -21.41 12.12 -7.92
CA THR A 159 -20.93 13.45 -7.52
C THR A 159 -21.30 14.56 -8.49
N LEU A 160 -21.59 14.25 -9.77
CA LEU A 160 -21.89 15.28 -10.78
C LEU A 160 -23.16 16.08 -10.45
N GLY A 161 -24.15 15.44 -9.84
CA GLY A 161 -25.39 16.10 -9.37
C GLY A 161 -25.18 17.05 -8.18
N TRP A 162 -23.99 17.05 -7.60
CA TRP A 162 -23.63 17.84 -6.42
C TRP A 162 -22.42 18.75 -6.68
N LEU A 163 -22.04 18.94 -7.95
CA LEU A 163 -20.85 19.70 -8.32
C LEU A 163 -20.83 21.11 -7.73
N ASP A 164 -21.98 21.81 -7.72
CA ASP A 164 -22.06 23.16 -7.18
C ASP A 164 -21.72 23.23 -5.68
N GLN A 165 -22.05 22.19 -4.91
CA GLN A 165 -21.78 22.11 -3.48
C GLN A 165 -20.34 21.67 -3.20
N ILE A 166 -19.79 20.74 -3.99
CA ILE A 166 -18.46 20.18 -3.74
C ILE A 166 -17.32 20.94 -4.44
N ARG A 167 -17.61 21.82 -5.41
CA ARG A 167 -16.55 22.44 -6.22
C ARG A 167 -15.61 23.33 -5.43
N TRP A 168 -16.09 24.02 -4.41
CA TRP A 168 -15.28 24.91 -3.58
C TRP A 168 -14.30 24.15 -2.70
N PRO A 169 -14.71 23.12 -1.93
CA PRO A 169 -13.73 22.31 -1.22
C PRO A 169 -12.76 21.59 -2.18
N LEU A 170 -13.21 21.17 -3.37
CA LEU A 170 -12.34 20.49 -4.34
C LEU A 170 -11.41 21.42 -5.14
N ALA A 171 -11.75 22.70 -5.28
CA ALA A 171 -10.97 23.72 -5.97
C ALA A 171 -11.13 25.10 -5.29
N PRO A 172 -10.54 25.32 -4.10
CA PRO A 172 -10.87 26.49 -3.25
C PRO A 172 -10.59 27.85 -3.87
N SER A 173 -9.61 27.94 -4.78
CA SER A 173 -9.21 29.22 -5.35
C SER A 173 -10.17 29.77 -6.39
N HIS A 174 -10.92 28.91 -7.08
CA HIS A 174 -11.70 29.33 -8.26
C HIS A 174 -12.98 28.52 -8.49
N GLY A 175 -13.23 27.45 -7.72
CA GLY A 175 -14.42 26.60 -7.87
C GLY A 175 -14.45 25.80 -9.17
N GLN A 176 -13.34 25.75 -9.91
CA GLN A 176 -13.23 24.93 -11.12
C GLN A 176 -12.56 23.61 -10.80
N VAL A 177 -13.36 22.55 -10.70
CA VAL A 177 -12.85 21.21 -10.43
C VAL A 177 -12.15 20.68 -11.67
N HIS A 178 -10.89 20.29 -11.53
CA HIS A 178 -10.12 19.76 -12.64
C HIS A 178 -10.54 18.31 -12.95
N LEU A 179 -11.41 18.18 -13.94
CA LEU A 179 -11.83 16.92 -14.56
C LEU A 179 -11.17 16.84 -15.94
N ARG A 180 -10.15 16.00 -16.08
CA ARG A 180 -9.42 15.83 -17.34
C ARG A 180 -9.94 14.59 -18.06
N LEU A 181 -10.28 14.75 -19.33
CA LEU A 181 -10.75 13.70 -20.22
C LEU A 181 -9.78 13.69 -21.41
N PRO A 182 -8.73 12.85 -21.40
CA PRO A 182 -7.72 12.86 -22.46
C PRO A 182 -8.31 12.71 -23.85
N CYS A 183 -7.75 13.44 -24.81
CA CYS A 183 -8.12 13.36 -26.22
C CYS A 183 -8.01 11.90 -26.69
N PRO A 184 -9.06 11.31 -27.30
CA PRO A 184 -9.03 9.92 -27.76
C PRO A 184 -7.96 9.63 -28.82
N GLU A 185 -7.51 10.65 -29.54
CA GLU A 185 -6.53 10.51 -30.63
C GLU A 185 -5.08 10.54 -30.13
N CYS A 186 -4.75 11.45 -29.20
CA CYS A 186 -3.36 11.67 -28.77
C CYS A 186 -3.09 11.57 -27.26
N GLY A 187 -4.13 11.38 -26.43
CA GLY A 187 -3.98 11.22 -24.99
C GLY A 187 -3.60 12.49 -24.21
N TRP A 188 -3.56 13.65 -24.86
CA TRP A 188 -3.34 14.93 -24.19
C TRP A 188 -4.63 15.47 -23.56
N ALA A 189 -4.52 16.03 -22.36
CA ALA A 189 -5.62 16.70 -21.67
C ALA A 189 -5.19 18.07 -21.15
N GLU A 190 -6.10 19.05 -21.18
CA GLU A 190 -5.85 20.36 -20.59
C GLU A 190 -5.64 20.24 -19.07
N LYS A 191 -4.47 20.67 -18.59
CA LYS A 191 -4.01 20.43 -17.21
C LYS A 191 -4.98 20.93 -16.13
N ARG A 192 -5.56 22.10 -16.36
CA ARG A 192 -6.53 22.75 -15.45
C ARG A 192 -7.98 22.49 -15.84
N ALA A 193 -8.24 21.79 -16.94
CA ALA A 193 -9.57 21.50 -17.46
C ALA A 193 -10.49 22.73 -17.51
N GLU A 194 -9.93 23.88 -17.90
CA GLU A 194 -10.62 25.15 -17.94
C GLU A 194 -11.74 25.16 -19.01
N ARG A 195 -11.54 24.38 -20.07
CA ARG A 195 -12.42 24.22 -21.22
C ARG A 195 -13.08 22.85 -21.29
N THR A 196 -12.98 22.03 -20.23
CA THR A 196 -13.81 20.83 -20.12
C THR A 196 -15.17 21.20 -19.54
N ARG A 197 -16.26 20.87 -20.24
CA ARG A 197 -17.62 21.24 -19.86
C ARG A 197 -18.52 20.03 -19.79
N LEU A 198 -19.26 19.91 -18.69
CA LEU A 198 -20.36 18.97 -18.56
C LEU A 198 -21.55 19.49 -19.37
N GLN A 199 -21.96 18.74 -20.40
CA GLN A 199 -23.08 19.11 -21.28
C GLN A 199 -24.40 18.58 -20.73
N ARG A 200 -24.43 17.29 -20.38
CA ARG A 200 -25.63 16.61 -19.94
C ARG A 200 -25.30 15.53 -18.92
N THR A 201 -26.18 15.36 -17.95
CA THR A 201 -26.23 14.16 -17.09
C THR A 201 -27.48 13.33 -17.45
N GLY A 202 -27.34 12.00 -17.42
CA GLY A 202 -28.41 11.04 -17.70
C GLY A 202 -28.43 9.90 -16.68
N SER A 203 -29.36 8.96 -16.84
CA SER A 203 -29.62 7.85 -15.88
C SER A 203 -28.54 6.75 -15.84
N GLY A 204 -27.28 7.09 -16.08
CA GLY A 204 -26.16 6.15 -16.14
C GLY A 204 -24.87 6.71 -16.74
N GLY A 205 -24.82 8.01 -17.03
CA GLY A 205 -23.65 8.63 -17.65
C GLY A 205 -23.74 10.14 -17.76
N ALA A 206 -22.66 10.73 -18.27
CA ALA A 206 -22.52 12.15 -18.50
C ALA A 206 -21.74 12.42 -19.78
N ASP A 207 -22.23 13.40 -20.54
CA ASP A 207 -21.61 13.86 -21.78
C ASP A 207 -20.79 15.12 -21.50
N PHE A 208 -19.56 15.15 -22.01
CA PHE A 208 -18.63 16.26 -21.85
C PHE A 208 -18.09 16.72 -23.20
N THR A 209 -17.80 18.01 -23.31
CA THR A 209 -16.95 18.58 -24.35
C THR A 209 -15.60 18.93 -23.75
N ALA A 210 -14.51 18.67 -24.46
CA ALA A 210 -13.16 19.12 -24.09
C ALA A 210 -12.38 19.56 -25.34
N VAL A 211 -11.20 20.13 -25.13
CA VAL A 211 -10.37 20.72 -26.20
C VAL A 211 -9.01 20.03 -26.22
N CYS A 212 -8.51 19.75 -27.42
CA CYS A 212 -7.17 19.28 -27.70
C CYS A 212 -6.45 20.33 -28.54
N THR A 213 -5.18 20.60 -28.24
CA THR A 213 -4.37 21.54 -29.03
C THR A 213 -4.27 21.12 -30.50
N ASP A 214 -4.16 19.81 -30.77
CA ASP A 214 -3.91 19.30 -32.12
C ASP A 214 -5.18 18.87 -32.86
N HIS A 215 -6.21 18.41 -32.12
CA HIS A 215 -7.43 17.81 -32.70
C HIS A 215 -8.69 18.68 -32.50
N GLY A 216 -8.57 19.85 -31.87
CA GLY A 216 -9.68 20.76 -31.63
C GLY A 216 -10.66 20.27 -30.56
N ASP A 217 -11.93 20.69 -30.69
CA ASP A 217 -13.01 20.32 -29.78
C ASP A 217 -13.43 18.86 -30.00
N TYR A 218 -13.66 18.12 -28.92
CA TYR A 218 -14.18 16.74 -28.96
C TYR A 218 -15.21 16.49 -27.87
N ASP A 219 -16.16 15.61 -28.20
CA ASP A 219 -17.17 15.10 -27.27
C ASP A 219 -16.73 13.76 -26.69
N ILE A 220 -17.04 13.54 -25.42
CA ILE A 220 -16.76 12.28 -24.73
C ILE A 220 -17.87 11.94 -23.74
N ALA A 221 -18.38 10.72 -23.85
CA ALA A 221 -19.35 10.17 -22.92
C ALA A 221 -18.62 9.36 -21.85
N VAL A 222 -18.96 9.62 -20.58
CA VAL A 222 -18.50 8.85 -19.43
C VAL A 222 -19.70 8.12 -18.82
N THR A 223 -19.67 6.79 -18.84
CA THR A 223 -20.64 5.93 -18.15
C THR A 223 -19.92 5.00 -17.18
N ALA A 224 -20.67 4.12 -16.51
CA ALA A 224 -20.10 3.05 -15.70
C ALA A 224 -19.29 2.02 -16.51
N ASP A 225 -19.60 1.87 -17.80
CA ASP A 225 -19.10 0.78 -18.65
C ASP A 225 -18.28 1.28 -19.85
N THR A 226 -18.17 2.59 -20.06
CA THR A 226 -17.34 3.17 -21.14
C THR A 226 -15.85 3.03 -20.86
N GLY A 227 -15.06 2.79 -21.91
CA GLY A 227 -13.60 2.85 -21.86
C GLY A 227 -12.99 4.26 -21.81
N ALA A 228 -13.82 5.32 -21.73
CA ALA A 228 -13.35 6.70 -21.68
C ALA A 228 -12.47 6.93 -20.45
N TYR A 229 -11.22 7.38 -20.63
CA TYR A 229 -10.32 7.62 -19.51
C TYR A 229 -10.76 8.83 -18.67
N LEU A 230 -10.90 8.62 -17.37
CA LEU A 230 -11.29 9.62 -16.40
C LEU A 230 -10.08 10.02 -15.56
N ASP A 231 -9.54 11.22 -15.77
CA ASP A 231 -8.43 11.75 -14.96
C ASP A 231 -8.92 12.81 -13.96
N LEU A 232 -9.09 12.40 -12.71
CA LEU A 232 -9.47 13.28 -11.61
C LEU A 232 -8.23 13.89 -10.95
N ALA A 233 -8.26 15.22 -10.75
CA ALA A 233 -7.28 15.88 -9.91
C ALA A 233 -7.31 15.38 -8.45
N THR A 234 -6.22 15.68 -7.76
CA THR A 234 -5.85 15.09 -6.47
C THR A 234 -6.96 15.07 -5.43
N LEU A 235 -7.63 16.19 -5.14
CA LEU A 235 -8.69 16.23 -4.13
C LEU A 235 -9.94 15.46 -4.58
N TYR A 236 -10.36 15.66 -5.84
CA TYR A 236 -11.55 15.02 -6.38
C TYR A 236 -11.39 13.49 -6.47
N ARG A 237 -10.22 13.01 -6.90
CA ARG A 237 -9.86 11.59 -6.85
C ARG A 237 -9.95 11.03 -5.43
N ASN A 238 -9.46 11.75 -4.43
CA ASN A 238 -9.55 11.28 -3.03
C ASN A 238 -11.01 11.24 -2.55
N LEU A 239 -11.86 12.19 -2.93
CA LEU A 239 -13.28 12.13 -2.62
C LEU A 239 -13.92 10.87 -3.21
N VAL A 240 -13.81 10.65 -4.52
CA VAL A 240 -14.45 9.51 -5.21
C VAL A 240 -13.94 8.18 -4.66
N LYS A 241 -12.60 7.99 -4.59
CA LYS A 241 -12.02 6.71 -4.13
C LYS A 241 -12.36 6.40 -2.68
N GLU A 242 -12.39 7.42 -1.80
CA GLU A 242 -12.65 7.20 -0.38
C GLU A 242 -14.14 6.95 -0.13
N ARG A 243 -15.03 7.53 -0.94
CA ARG A 243 -16.46 7.21 -0.90
C ARG A 243 -16.73 5.78 -1.37
N MET A 244 -16.09 5.37 -2.46
CA MET A 244 -16.14 3.99 -2.93
C MET A 244 -15.67 3.02 -1.82
N ALA A 245 -14.52 3.30 -1.21
CA ALA A 245 -13.97 2.50 -0.13
C ALA A 245 -14.88 2.47 1.13
N ALA A 246 -15.61 3.55 1.41
CA ALA A 246 -16.51 3.63 2.56
C ALA A 246 -17.86 2.91 2.36
N ARG A 247 -18.15 2.45 1.14
CA ARG A 247 -19.31 1.60 0.84
C ARG A 247 -19.01 0.11 0.94
N ASP A 248 -17.74 -0.28 1.03
CA ASP A 248 -17.38 -1.67 1.26
C ASP A 248 -17.71 -2.04 2.70
N HIS A 249 -18.70 -2.93 2.87
CA HIS A 249 -19.15 -3.42 4.16
C HIS A 249 -18.37 -4.64 4.64
N VAL A 250 -17.57 -5.26 3.77
CA VAL A 250 -16.74 -6.44 4.09
C VAL A 250 -15.35 -5.98 4.53
N THR A 251 -14.77 -5.01 3.82
CA THR A 251 -13.42 -4.50 4.09
C THR A 251 -13.46 -3.09 4.66
N LEU A 252 -12.96 -2.92 5.89
CA LEU A 252 -12.70 -1.58 6.42
C LEU A 252 -11.41 -1.04 5.78
N SER A 253 -11.55 -0.06 4.90
CA SER A 253 -10.41 0.66 4.34
C SER A 253 -9.90 1.74 5.31
N VAL A 254 -8.60 1.74 5.59
CA VAL A 254 -7.89 2.74 6.41
C VAL A 254 -6.90 3.48 5.52
N MET A 255 -7.07 4.79 5.35
CA MET A 255 -6.17 5.59 4.50
C MET A 255 -4.90 5.96 5.26
N VAL A 256 -3.75 5.49 4.81
CA VAL A 256 -2.44 5.83 5.40
C VAL A 256 -1.77 6.89 4.51
N LYS A 257 -1.52 8.07 5.06
CA LYS A 257 -1.03 9.24 4.32
C LYS A 257 0.13 9.92 5.03
N GLY A 258 0.97 10.62 4.29
CA GLY A 258 1.97 11.53 4.88
C GLY A 258 1.29 12.66 5.67
N GLY A 259 1.96 13.18 6.70
CA GLY A 259 1.41 14.21 7.58
C GLY A 259 0.95 15.49 6.88
N ASP A 260 1.54 15.81 5.72
CA ASP A 260 1.14 16.94 4.89
C ASP A 260 -0.30 16.84 4.35
N TRP A 261 -0.83 15.62 4.26
CA TRP A 261 -2.20 15.40 3.79
C TRP A 261 -3.28 15.77 4.81
N ALA A 262 -2.93 16.00 6.07
CA ALA A 262 -3.91 16.38 7.09
C ALA A 262 -4.70 17.63 6.65
N TYR A 263 -4.01 18.64 6.13
CA TYR A 263 -4.63 19.87 5.62
C TYR A 263 -5.47 19.63 4.37
N GLY A 264 -4.97 18.82 3.42
CA GLY A 264 -5.74 18.48 2.21
C GLY A 264 -7.00 17.66 2.52
N CYS A 265 -6.97 16.82 3.57
CA CYS A 265 -8.12 16.03 3.97
C CYS A 265 -9.23 16.86 4.62
N GLN A 266 -8.95 18.04 5.18
CA GLN A 266 -10.00 18.95 5.66
C GLN A 266 -10.96 19.34 4.52
N LEU A 267 -10.41 19.65 3.35
CA LEU A 267 -11.18 19.96 2.16
C LEU A 267 -11.93 18.75 1.62
N VAL A 268 -11.31 17.56 1.65
CA VAL A 268 -12.00 16.32 1.25
C VAL A 268 -13.18 16.05 2.20
N ASP A 269 -13.01 16.27 3.51
CA ASP A 269 -14.05 16.06 4.51
C ASP A 269 -15.21 17.05 4.34
N GLU A 270 -14.92 18.30 4.01
CA GLU A 270 -15.94 19.28 3.67
C GLU A 270 -16.73 18.84 2.43
N ALA A 271 -16.07 18.33 1.38
CA ALA A 271 -16.76 17.79 0.21
C ALA A 271 -17.58 16.52 0.54
N PHE A 272 -17.10 15.67 1.44
CA PHE A 272 -17.86 14.51 1.94
C PHE A 272 -19.15 14.96 2.65
N ALA A 273 -19.08 16.00 3.46
CA ALA A 273 -20.22 16.51 4.23
C ALA A 273 -21.36 17.06 3.34
N GLN A 274 -21.04 17.49 2.11
CA GLN A 274 -22.03 17.94 1.14
C GLN A 274 -22.76 16.79 0.42
N LEU A 275 -22.23 15.56 0.50
CA LEU A 275 -22.75 14.42 -0.26
C LEU A 275 -23.49 13.45 0.66
N PRO A 276 -24.68 12.95 0.27
CA PRO A 276 -25.38 11.94 1.05
C PRO A 276 -24.64 10.60 1.06
N GLY A 277 -24.91 9.77 2.07
CA GLY A 277 -24.43 8.40 2.15
C GLY A 277 -23.21 8.23 3.06
N PRO A 278 -22.09 7.65 2.56
CA PRO A 278 -21.00 7.23 3.43
C PRO A 278 -20.25 8.40 4.07
N VAL A 279 -19.80 8.18 5.30
CA VAL A 279 -18.84 9.04 6.00
C VAL A 279 -17.40 8.68 5.60
N PRO A 280 -16.43 9.59 5.73
CA PRO A 280 -15.04 9.30 5.40
C PRO A 280 -14.50 8.03 6.10
N PRO A 281 -13.64 7.24 5.43
CA PRO A 281 -12.92 6.15 6.07
C PRO A 281 -11.93 6.68 7.12
N PRO A 282 -11.54 5.86 8.11
CA PRO A 282 -10.49 6.24 9.05
C PRO A 282 -9.19 6.56 8.31
N ARG A 283 -8.47 7.60 8.76
CA ARG A 283 -7.18 8.02 8.19
C ARG A 283 -6.11 8.02 9.27
N ILE A 284 -4.91 7.55 8.93
CA ILE A 284 -3.71 7.65 9.76
C ILE A 284 -2.69 8.51 9.02
N PHE A 285 -2.28 9.60 9.65
CA PHE A 285 -1.26 10.51 9.13
C PHE A 285 0.10 10.16 9.76
N THR A 286 1.04 9.72 8.94
CA THR A 286 2.40 9.38 9.36
C THR A 286 3.26 10.64 9.50
N PRO A 287 4.41 10.56 10.17
CA PRO A 287 5.35 11.67 10.24
C PRO A 287 5.66 12.35 8.91
N MET A 288 5.71 13.68 8.93
CA MET A 288 6.26 14.48 7.85
C MET A 288 7.79 14.59 8.02
N VAL A 289 8.53 14.39 6.93
CA VAL A 289 9.98 14.59 6.90
C VAL A 289 10.27 16.06 6.57
N LEU A 290 11.00 16.73 7.47
CA LEU A 290 11.29 18.15 7.39
C LEU A 290 12.76 18.43 7.10
N THR A 291 13.03 19.58 6.53
CA THR A 291 14.34 20.21 6.53
C THR A 291 14.64 20.86 7.89
N ASP A 292 15.85 21.36 8.06
CA ASP A 292 16.27 22.18 9.20
C ASP A 292 15.47 23.49 9.34
N THR A 293 14.96 24.02 8.23
CA THR A 293 14.07 25.19 8.22
C THR A 293 12.61 24.88 8.57
N GLY A 294 12.27 23.60 8.79
CA GLY A 294 10.90 23.15 9.03
C GLY A 294 10.06 23.00 7.77
N ALA A 295 10.63 23.19 6.57
CA ALA A 295 9.94 22.93 5.32
C ALA A 295 9.83 21.42 5.06
N LYS A 296 8.79 20.98 4.33
CA LYS A 296 8.70 19.57 3.91
C LYS A 296 9.83 19.22 2.94
N LEU A 297 10.50 18.10 3.17
CA LEU A 297 11.50 17.57 2.25
C LEU A 297 10.88 17.33 0.86
N SER A 298 11.43 17.97 -0.18
CA SER A 298 10.89 17.94 -1.54
C SER A 298 11.96 17.53 -2.56
N LYS A 299 11.83 16.31 -3.10
CA LYS A 299 12.70 15.78 -4.17
C LYS A 299 12.69 16.67 -5.42
N SER A 300 11.51 17.19 -5.81
CA SER A 300 11.38 18.00 -7.03
C SER A 300 12.08 19.34 -6.93
N LEU A 301 11.90 20.06 -5.81
CA LEU A 301 12.53 21.38 -5.63
C LEU A 301 14.07 21.28 -5.56
N ILE A 302 14.59 20.21 -4.96
CA ILE A 302 16.03 19.95 -4.91
C ILE A 302 16.56 19.63 -6.31
N ARG A 303 15.87 18.74 -7.06
CA ARG A 303 16.24 18.40 -8.44
C ARG A 303 16.19 19.59 -9.40
N GLU A 304 15.22 20.49 -9.21
CA GLU A 304 15.07 21.74 -9.97
C GLU A 304 16.10 22.82 -9.57
N GLY A 305 16.97 22.55 -8.58
CA GLY A 305 17.96 23.51 -8.09
C GLY A 305 17.37 24.70 -7.35
N LYS A 306 16.07 24.65 -7.00
CA LYS A 306 15.37 25.74 -6.29
C LYS A 306 15.71 25.77 -4.80
N VAL A 307 16.11 24.64 -4.23
CA VAL A 307 16.47 24.49 -2.82
C VAL A 307 17.70 23.58 -2.72
N ALA A 308 18.66 23.94 -1.89
CA ALA A 308 19.83 23.09 -1.61
C ALA A 308 19.43 21.86 -0.76
N PRO A 309 20.16 20.73 -0.86
CA PRO A 309 19.96 19.61 0.05
C PRO A 309 20.15 20.04 1.52
N PRO A 310 19.20 19.74 2.42
CA PRO A 310 19.31 20.15 3.82
C PRO A 310 20.43 19.40 4.56
N PRO A 311 20.97 19.94 5.65
CA PRO A 311 21.96 19.25 6.48
C PRO A 311 21.49 17.85 6.93
N GLY A 312 22.41 16.89 6.98
CA GLY A 312 22.11 15.49 7.33
C GLY A 312 21.30 14.73 6.28
N THR A 313 21.10 15.28 5.09
CA THR A 313 20.41 14.58 3.99
C THR A 313 21.40 13.69 3.26
N HIS A 314 21.20 12.38 3.38
CA HIS A 314 21.88 11.41 2.53
C HIS A 314 21.15 11.22 1.18
N PRO A 315 21.86 10.85 0.09
CA PRO A 315 21.24 10.62 -1.22
C PRO A 315 20.04 9.66 -1.17
N TRP A 316 20.15 8.59 -0.37
CA TRP A 316 19.08 7.60 -0.18
C TRP A 316 17.79 8.16 0.42
N MET A 317 17.86 9.32 1.10
CA MET A 317 16.66 9.98 1.63
C MET A 317 15.80 10.60 0.53
N LEU A 318 16.39 10.93 -0.61
CA LEU A 318 15.72 11.50 -1.79
C LEU A 318 15.42 10.42 -2.83
N ASP A 319 16.23 9.36 -2.87
CA ASP A 319 16.10 8.28 -3.82
C ASP A 319 16.51 6.95 -3.19
N VAL A 320 15.56 6.06 -2.91
CA VAL A 320 15.84 4.77 -2.26
C VAL A 320 16.89 3.93 -3.00
N THR A 321 17.08 4.11 -4.32
CA THR A 321 18.07 3.32 -5.07
C THR A 321 19.50 3.70 -4.74
N GLU A 322 19.72 4.83 -4.07
CA GLU A 322 21.02 5.28 -3.58
C GLU A 322 21.36 4.70 -2.18
N TRP A 323 20.53 3.79 -1.65
CA TRP A 323 20.85 3.09 -0.41
C TRP A 323 22.12 2.22 -0.62
N PRO A 324 23.11 2.29 0.29
CA PRO A 324 24.39 1.60 0.09
C PRO A 324 24.32 0.07 0.24
N GLY A 325 23.27 -0.46 0.86
CA GLY A 325 23.05 -1.90 1.05
C GLY A 325 22.02 -2.48 0.06
N SER A 326 21.59 -3.71 0.33
CA SER A 326 20.49 -4.32 -0.42
C SER A 326 19.14 -3.65 -0.10
N ILE A 327 18.12 -3.91 -0.93
CA ILE A 327 16.74 -3.48 -0.64
C ILE A 327 16.23 -4.09 0.68
N ASP A 328 16.69 -5.30 1.00
CA ASP A 328 16.36 -5.97 2.25
C ASP A 328 16.98 -5.23 3.44
N ASP A 329 18.25 -4.85 3.33
CA ASP A 329 18.91 -4.05 4.38
C ASP A 329 18.19 -2.71 4.60
N TYR A 330 17.72 -2.08 3.51
CA TYR A 330 16.94 -0.85 3.59
C TYR A 330 15.61 -1.07 4.31
N VAL A 331 14.86 -2.10 3.93
CA VAL A 331 13.56 -2.38 4.56
C VAL A 331 13.73 -2.78 6.03
N ASP A 332 14.77 -3.50 6.41
CA ASP A 332 15.06 -3.80 7.83
C ASP A 332 15.34 -2.52 8.62
N ALA A 333 16.09 -1.59 8.03
CA ALA A 333 16.33 -0.28 8.61
C ALA A 333 15.02 0.51 8.77
N MET A 334 14.16 0.51 7.76
CA MET A 334 12.86 1.18 7.78
C MET A 334 11.89 0.54 8.79
N VAL A 335 11.81 -0.79 8.84
CA VAL A 335 10.98 -1.53 9.81
C VAL A 335 11.42 -1.22 11.22
N TRP A 336 12.74 -1.17 11.49
CA TRP A 336 13.26 -0.76 12.78
C TRP A 336 12.90 0.69 13.12
N LEU A 337 13.14 1.63 12.20
CA LEU A 337 12.88 3.05 12.38
C LEU A 337 11.38 3.33 12.65
N VAL A 338 10.51 2.83 11.77
CA VAL A 338 9.06 3.02 11.90
C VAL A 338 8.50 2.22 13.07
N GLY A 339 9.09 1.07 13.40
CA GLY A 339 8.78 0.33 14.62
C GLY A 339 9.02 1.17 15.89
N LYS A 340 10.14 1.91 15.95
CA LYS A 340 10.41 2.87 17.04
C LYS A 340 9.39 4.00 17.09
N MET A 341 8.95 4.48 15.92
CA MET A 341 7.90 5.50 15.84
C MET A 341 6.53 4.96 16.29
N LEU A 342 6.21 3.70 16.00
CA LEU A 342 4.92 3.11 16.38
C LEU A 342 4.85 2.68 17.84
N ALA A 343 5.99 2.53 18.51
CA ALA A 343 6.09 2.08 19.90
C ALA A 343 5.40 3.01 20.91
N ASP A 344 5.32 4.31 20.60
CA ASP A 344 4.57 5.29 21.38
C ASP A 344 3.85 6.23 20.40
N PRO A 345 2.52 6.48 20.55
CA PRO A 345 1.80 7.46 19.74
C PRO A 345 2.49 8.83 19.64
N LYS A 346 3.18 9.29 20.69
CA LYS A 346 3.94 10.54 20.68
C LYS A 346 5.03 10.56 19.61
N HIS A 347 5.61 9.40 19.30
CA HIS A 347 6.65 9.28 18.29
C HIS A 347 6.06 9.22 16.88
N LEU A 348 4.91 8.56 16.69
CA LEU A 348 4.26 8.52 15.37
C LEU A 348 3.65 9.88 15.00
N TYR A 349 2.92 10.52 15.91
CA TYR A 349 2.16 11.73 15.60
C TYR A 349 2.99 13.00 15.84
N ARG A 350 4.16 13.07 15.19
CA ARG A 350 5.03 14.25 15.11
C ARG A 350 5.78 14.29 13.77
N SER A 351 6.40 15.41 13.45
CA SER A 351 7.33 15.52 12.32
C SER A 351 8.78 15.26 12.74
N TYR A 352 9.63 14.87 11.80
CA TYR A 352 11.06 14.61 12.03
C TYR A 352 11.88 15.36 10.99
N THR A 353 12.96 16.02 11.40
CA THR A 353 13.92 16.60 10.46
C THR A 353 14.79 15.51 9.83
N THR A 354 15.40 15.77 8.67
CA THR A 354 16.40 14.88 8.06
C THR A 354 17.53 14.55 9.02
N GLN A 355 18.02 15.54 9.77
CA GLN A 355 19.06 15.37 10.78
C GLN A 355 18.62 14.46 11.95
N GLU A 356 17.37 14.60 12.42
CA GLU A 356 16.86 13.73 13.47
C GLU A 356 16.69 12.29 12.97
N LEU A 357 16.22 12.10 11.73
CA LEU A 357 16.13 10.77 11.14
C LEU A 357 17.51 10.15 10.93
N ASP A 358 18.49 10.94 10.51
CA ASP A 358 19.89 10.50 10.40
C ASP A 358 20.45 10.06 11.76
N ARG A 359 20.26 10.89 12.80
CA ARG A 359 20.67 10.56 14.19
C ARG A 359 20.06 9.24 14.66
N ILE A 360 18.76 9.03 14.42
CA ILE A 360 18.07 7.81 14.82
C ILE A 360 18.56 6.62 13.99
N MET A 361 18.68 6.77 12.67
CA MET A 361 19.12 5.70 11.77
C MET A 361 20.55 5.26 12.02
N THR A 362 21.46 6.20 12.26
CA THR A 362 22.88 5.93 12.52
C THR A 362 23.09 5.20 13.85
N ALA A 363 22.19 5.40 14.82
CA ALA A 363 22.21 4.67 16.08
C ALA A 363 21.44 3.34 16.05
N ARG A 364 20.94 2.92 14.88
CA ARG A 364 20.40 1.58 14.71
C ARG A 364 21.49 0.58 15.08
N PRO A 365 21.23 -0.37 16.00
CA PRO A 365 22.21 -1.42 16.29
C PRO A 365 22.61 -2.10 14.99
N ALA A 366 23.90 -2.38 14.82
CA ALA A 366 24.36 -3.30 13.80
C ALA A 366 23.60 -4.61 14.03
N THR A 367 22.55 -4.81 13.24
CA THR A 367 21.69 -5.96 13.41
C THR A 367 22.54 -7.11 12.91
N THR A 368 22.72 -8.15 13.72
CA THR A 368 22.91 -9.47 13.14
C THR A 368 21.70 -9.65 12.24
N THR A 369 21.91 -9.58 10.92
CA THR A 369 20.89 -9.79 9.91
C THR A 369 20.36 -11.20 10.11
N GLY A 370 19.39 -11.33 11.01
CA GLY A 370 18.67 -12.57 11.23
C GLY A 370 18.05 -12.94 9.90
N VAL A 371 18.15 -14.21 9.54
CA VAL A 371 17.60 -14.72 8.29
C VAL A 371 16.14 -14.31 8.17
N ARG A 372 15.82 -13.53 7.11
CA ARG A 372 14.47 -13.07 6.84
C ARG A 372 13.57 -14.25 6.55
N ALA A 373 12.59 -14.43 7.42
CA ALA A 373 11.73 -15.59 7.40
C ALA A 373 10.27 -15.17 7.54
N ARG A 374 9.44 -15.70 6.65
CA ARG A 374 7.98 -15.54 6.72
C ARG A 374 7.46 -16.31 7.92
N GLU A 375 6.70 -15.62 8.76
CA GLU A 375 6.12 -16.26 9.95
C GLU A 375 4.84 -17.04 9.58
N MET A 376 4.77 -18.32 9.96
CA MET A 376 3.59 -19.15 9.74
C MET A 376 3.21 -19.89 11.01
N ASN A 377 1.95 -19.77 11.43
CA ASN A 377 1.45 -20.51 12.57
C ASN A 377 1.18 -21.98 12.19
N LEU A 378 1.56 -22.89 13.10
CA LEU A 378 1.24 -24.32 13.02
C LEU A 378 0.55 -24.79 14.29
N TYR A 379 -0.38 -25.74 14.14
CA TYR A 379 -0.85 -26.53 15.27
C TYR A 379 0.32 -27.35 15.84
N ARG A 380 0.37 -27.49 17.17
CA ARG A 380 1.45 -28.19 17.90
C ARG A 380 1.87 -29.51 17.25
N ARG A 381 0.91 -30.38 16.92
CA ARG A 381 1.16 -31.68 16.27
C ARG A 381 1.97 -31.60 14.96
N TYR A 382 1.82 -30.52 14.19
CA TYR A 382 2.55 -30.31 12.94
C TYR A 382 3.86 -29.57 13.18
N PHE A 383 3.87 -28.64 14.12
CA PHE A 383 5.07 -27.93 14.54
C PHE A 383 6.15 -28.92 15.03
N ASP A 384 5.79 -29.87 15.89
CA ASP A 384 6.73 -30.85 16.44
C ASP A 384 7.34 -31.76 15.34
N LEU A 385 6.60 -32.00 14.25
CA LEU A 385 7.10 -32.73 13.08
C LEU A 385 8.11 -31.93 12.26
N VAL A 386 7.90 -30.63 12.12
CA VAL A 386 8.85 -29.73 11.46
C VAL A 386 10.10 -29.56 12.33
N ALA A 387 9.92 -29.30 13.62
CA ALA A 387 11.01 -29.10 14.58
C ALA A 387 11.88 -30.35 14.78
N SER A 388 11.36 -31.55 14.48
CA SER A 388 12.12 -32.80 14.46
C SER A 388 12.68 -33.18 13.08
N GLY A 389 12.45 -32.35 12.05
CA GLY A 389 12.88 -32.60 10.67
C GLY A 389 12.15 -33.75 9.96
N ARG A 390 11.14 -34.38 10.60
CA ARG A 390 10.41 -35.52 10.03
C ARG A 390 9.38 -35.11 8.98
N LYS A 391 8.84 -33.89 9.07
CA LYS A 391 7.96 -33.29 8.05
C LYS A 391 8.79 -32.39 7.14
N THR A 392 8.87 -32.77 5.86
CA THR A 392 9.67 -32.08 4.84
C THR A 392 8.83 -31.39 3.78
N ILE A 393 7.51 -31.63 3.74
CA ILE A 393 6.57 -30.93 2.87
C ILE A 393 5.54 -30.20 3.73
N GLU A 394 5.50 -28.87 3.65
CA GLU A 394 4.41 -28.06 4.19
C GLU A 394 3.31 -27.84 3.14
N VAL A 395 2.06 -28.04 3.54
CA VAL A 395 0.90 -27.94 2.64
C VAL A 395 0.12 -26.67 2.92
N ARG A 396 -0.04 -25.85 1.89
CA ARG A 396 -0.84 -24.62 1.92
C ARG A 396 -1.72 -24.55 0.67
N VAL A 397 -2.69 -23.64 0.70
CA VAL A 397 -3.37 -23.21 -0.54
C VAL A 397 -2.66 -21.98 -1.10
N GLN A 398 -2.84 -21.69 -2.39
CA GLN A 398 -2.20 -20.57 -3.09
C GLN A 398 -2.82 -19.21 -2.73
N TYR A 399 -2.84 -18.90 -1.43
CA TYR A 399 -3.12 -17.56 -0.93
C TYR A 399 -2.20 -16.54 -1.61
N PRO A 400 -2.66 -15.30 -1.84
CA PRO A 400 -1.87 -14.26 -2.50
C PRO A 400 -0.45 -14.12 -1.94
N ASN A 401 -0.25 -14.08 -0.62
CA ASN A 401 1.10 -14.07 -0.03
C ASN A 401 1.98 -15.22 -0.46
N LEU A 402 1.47 -16.45 -0.54
CA LEU A 402 2.29 -17.61 -0.84
C LEU A 402 2.57 -17.79 -2.33
N ARG A 403 1.96 -16.98 -3.20
CA ARG A 403 2.17 -17.06 -4.65
C ARG A 403 3.61 -16.74 -5.06
N ASN A 404 4.28 -15.85 -4.34
CA ASN A 404 5.65 -15.43 -4.67
C ASN A 404 6.73 -16.19 -3.89
N LEU A 405 6.35 -17.20 -3.10
CA LEU A 405 7.30 -18.02 -2.36
C LEU A 405 8.22 -18.75 -3.35
N LYS A 406 9.53 -18.64 -3.14
CA LYS A 406 10.56 -19.19 -4.04
C LYS A 406 11.59 -20.00 -3.26
N VAL A 407 12.34 -20.81 -4.01
CA VAL A 407 13.49 -21.56 -3.47
C VAL A 407 14.49 -20.58 -2.87
N GLY A 408 14.99 -20.90 -1.68
CA GLY A 408 15.92 -20.07 -0.90
C GLY A 408 15.24 -19.18 0.14
N ASP A 409 13.93 -18.92 0.02
CA ASP A 409 13.17 -18.20 1.05
C ASP A 409 13.20 -18.96 2.38
N HIS A 410 12.99 -18.24 3.47
CA HIS A 410 12.89 -18.88 4.79
C HIS A 410 11.49 -18.76 5.36
N ILE A 411 11.08 -19.79 6.10
CA ILE A 411 9.82 -19.83 6.82
C ILE A 411 10.12 -20.11 8.28
N ARG A 412 9.66 -19.21 9.15
CA ARG A 412 9.67 -19.39 10.60
C ARG A 412 8.31 -19.91 11.02
N PHE A 413 8.24 -21.20 11.30
CA PHE A 413 7.04 -21.77 11.88
C PHE A 413 6.96 -21.42 13.34
N VAL A 414 5.77 -21.02 13.82
CA VAL A 414 5.55 -20.61 15.21
C VAL A 414 4.42 -21.43 15.83
N CYS A 415 4.63 -21.87 17.07
CA CYS A 415 3.63 -22.50 17.91
C CYS A 415 3.72 -21.99 19.36
N GLY A 416 2.91 -20.99 19.69
CA GLY A 416 2.95 -20.37 21.02
C GLY A 416 4.25 -19.58 21.24
N ARG A 417 5.17 -20.12 22.05
CA ARG A 417 6.49 -19.51 22.31
C ARG A 417 7.63 -20.18 21.56
N ASP A 418 7.36 -21.30 20.89
CA ASP A 418 8.37 -22.07 20.17
C ASP A 418 8.36 -21.68 18.70
N ASP A 419 9.54 -21.67 18.09
CA ASP A 419 9.70 -21.44 16.66
C ASP A 419 10.72 -22.39 16.03
N ALA A 420 10.54 -22.65 14.73
CA ALA A 420 11.43 -23.48 13.93
C ALA A 420 11.69 -22.76 12.60
N LEU A 421 12.97 -22.48 12.33
CA LEU A 421 13.39 -21.82 11.09
C LEU A 421 13.67 -22.88 10.02
N THR A 422 13.10 -22.68 8.84
CA THR A 422 13.27 -23.58 7.69
C THR A 422 13.65 -22.80 6.45
N GLN A 423 14.31 -23.47 5.50
CA GLN A 423 14.58 -22.95 4.17
C GLN A 423 13.73 -23.69 3.13
N VAL A 424 13.15 -22.94 2.20
CA VAL A 424 12.39 -23.49 1.07
C VAL A 424 13.36 -24.07 0.04
N ARG A 425 13.23 -25.37 -0.22
CA ARG A 425 14.04 -26.10 -1.22
C ARG A 425 13.33 -26.26 -2.56
N ARG A 426 11.99 -26.35 -2.55
CA ARG A 426 11.17 -26.47 -3.75
C ARG A 426 9.76 -25.97 -3.45
N VAL A 427 9.11 -25.41 -4.46
CA VAL A 427 7.69 -25.07 -4.42
C VAL A 427 7.01 -25.74 -5.60
N ALA A 428 6.04 -26.61 -5.34
CA ALA A 428 5.21 -27.25 -6.35
C ALA A 428 3.74 -26.86 -6.20
N ARG A 429 3.03 -26.84 -7.33
CA ARG A 429 1.63 -26.41 -7.43
C ARG A 429 0.79 -27.55 -7.98
N TYR A 430 -0.37 -27.73 -7.37
CA TYR A 430 -1.33 -28.77 -7.73
C TYR A 430 -2.74 -28.21 -7.80
N SER A 431 -3.62 -28.88 -8.54
CA SER A 431 -5.03 -28.49 -8.67
C SER A 431 -5.89 -28.98 -7.51
N SER A 432 -5.47 -30.04 -6.81
CA SER A 432 -6.18 -30.63 -5.66
C SER A 432 -5.25 -31.20 -4.60
N PHE A 433 -5.78 -31.45 -3.40
CA PHE A 433 -5.01 -32.11 -2.33
C PHE A 433 -4.72 -33.58 -2.62
N GLU A 434 -5.60 -34.28 -3.35
CA GLU A 434 -5.35 -35.64 -3.82
C GLU A 434 -4.14 -35.70 -4.74
N GLU A 435 -4.11 -34.86 -5.78
CA GLU A 435 -3.03 -34.81 -6.75
C GLU A 435 -1.68 -34.54 -6.06
N MET A 436 -1.69 -33.62 -5.09
CA MET A 436 -0.52 -33.30 -4.27
C MET A 436 -0.08 -34.50 -3.43
N LEU A 437 -0.98 -35.17 -2.70
CA LEU A 437 -0.63 -36.32 -1.86
C LEU A 437 -0.12 -37.51 -2.68
N ASP A 438 -0.68 -37.72 -3.87
CA ASP A 438 -0.28 -38.78 -4.78
C ASP A 438 1.11 -38.53 -5.38
N SER A 439 1.46 -37.26 -5.62
CA SER A 439 2.74 -36.87 -6.19
C SER A 439 3.86 -36.74 -5.13
N GLU A 440 3.58 -36.08 -4.01
CA GLU A 440 4.58 -35.78 -2.96
C GLU A 440 4.77 -36.95 -1.99
N GLY A 441 3.76 -37.81 -1.87
CA GLY A 441 3.73 -38.92 -0.94
C GLY A 441 3.31 -38.50 0.49
N PRO A 442 2.34 -39.19 1.11
CA PRO A 442 1.79 -38.82 2.41
C PRO A 442 2.83 -38.82 3.54
N ALA A 443 3.85 -39.67 3.47
CA ALA A 443 4.89 -39.78 4.50
C ALA A 443 5.72 -38.49 4.65
N ARG A 444 5.92 -37.72 3.56
CA ARG A 444 6.67 -36.46 3.60
C ARG A 444 5.85 -35.29 4.15
N VAL A 445 4.53 -35.37 3.99
CA VAL A 445 3.55 -34.37 4.47
C VAL A 445 3.25 -34.56 5.95
N ASN A 446 2.96 -35.79 6.37
CA ASN A 446 2.80 -36.16 7.76
C ASN A 446 3.13 -37.66 7.95
N PRO A 447 4.31 -38.01 8.47
CA PRO A 447 4.71 -39.41 8.60
C PRO A 447 3.85 -40.21 9.59
N ASP A 448 3.13 -39.53 10.49
CA ASP A 448 2.38 -40.16 11.57
C ASP A 448 0.89 -40.38 11.21
N SER A 449 0.46 -40.19 9.95
CA SER A 449 -0.94 -40.35 9.54
C SER A 449 -1.09 -40.96 8.14
N PRO A 450 -2.07 -41.86 7.90
CA PRO A 450 -2.32 -42.41 6.58
C PRO A 450 -2.95 -41.38 5.62
N ARG A 451 -2.76 -41.59 4.31
CA ARG A 451 -3.21 -40.70 3.21
C ARG A 451 -4.65 -40.17 3.41
N GLU A 452 -5.62 -41.06 3.58
CA GLU A 452 -7.03 -40.67 3.70
C GLU A 452 -7.31 -39.77 4.91
N GLN A 453 -6.65 -40.04 6.03
CA GLN A 453 -6.81 -39.23 7.23
C GLN A 453 -6.09 -37.87 7.08
N GLN A 454 -4.97 -37.81 6.36
CA GLN A 454 -4.34 -36.54 6.02
C GLN A 454 -5.23 -35.69 5.12
N LEU A 455 -5.78 -36.27 4.06
CA LEU A 455 -6.70 -35.59 3.15
C LEU A 455 -7.90 -35.00 3.90
N ALA A 456 -8.54 -35.81 4.76
CA ALA A 456 -9.65 -35.35 5.60
C ALA A 456 -9.24 -34.22 6.57
N ASN A 457 -8.07 -34.33 7.21
CA ASN A 457 -7.54 -33.28 8.09
C ASN A 457 -7.25 -31.98 7.34
N ILE A 458 -6.64 -32.07 6.16
CA ILE A 458 -6.30 -30.91 5.32
C ILE A 458 -7.59 -30.22 4.88
N ARG A 459 -8.58 -30.96 4.39
CA ARG A 459 -9.88 -30.40 3.98
C ARG A 459 -10.69 -29.79 5.11
N ARG A 460 -10.48 -30.26 6.35
CA ARG A 460 -11.05 -29.61 7.55
C ARG A 460 -10.44 -28.23 7.81
N ILE A 461 -9.20 -27.99 7.38
CA ILE A 461 -8.51 -26.70 7.49
C ILE A 461 -8.83 -25.83 6.25
N TYR A 462 -8.83 -26.44 5.07
CA TYR A 462 -9.06 -25.82 3.78
C TYR A 462 -10.26 -26.47 3.09
N GLY A 463 -11.44 -25.87 3.26
CA GLY A 463 -12.64 -26.32 2.54
C GLY A 463 -12.52 -26.15 1.02
N PRO A 464 -13.52 -26.62 0.24
CA PRO A 464 -13.49 -26.64 -1.22
C PRO A 464 -13.15 -25.28 -1.87
N GLU A 465 -13.69 -24.19 -1.33
CA GLU A 465 -13.42 -22.83 -1.83
C GLU A 465 -11.95 -22.42 -1.70
N LYS A 466 -11.26 -22.90 -0.65
CA LYS A 466 -9.83 -22.64 -0.44
C LYS A 466 -8.98 -23.56 -1.31
N GLU A 467 -9.40 -24.80 -1.48
CA GLU A 467 -8.76 -25.75 -2.41
C GLU A 467 -8.80 -25.21 -3.85
N ALA A 468 -9.90 -24.56 -4.25
CA ALA A 468 -10.07 -23.93 -5.56
C ALA A 468 -9.07 -22.79 -5.84
N LEU A 469 -8.39 -22.24 -4.83
CA LEU A 469 -7.29 -21.31 -5.02
C LEU A 469 -6.06 -22.00 -5.66
N GLY A 470 -6.01 -23.33 -5.62
CA GLY A 470 -4.86 -24.15 -5.94
C GLY A 470 -4.08 -24.56 -4.69
N VAL A 471 -3.37 -25.67 -4.78
CA VAL A 471 -2.60 -26.26 -3.67
C VAL A 471 -1.10 -25.98 -3.87
N LEU A 472 -0.39 -25.74 -2.75
CA LEU A 472 1.06 -25.61 -2.66
C LEU A 472 1.64 -26.73 -1.82
N ALA A 473 2.61 -27.44 -2.38
CA ALA A 473 3.55 -28.26 -1.64
C ALA A 473 4.88 -27.50 -1.53
N ILE A 474 5.26 -27.16 -0.31
CA ILE A 474 6.47 -26.39 -0.01
C ILE A 474 7.46 -27.37 0.62
N GLU A 475 8.51 -27.72 -0.13
CA GLU A 475 9.59 -28.51 0.41
C GLU A 475 10.47 -27.65 1.29
N ILE A 476 10.60 -28.06 2.55
CA ILE A 476 11.27 -27.33 3.62
C ILE A 476 12.40 -28.17 4.19
N GLU A 477 13.49 -27.49 4.52
CA GLU A 477 14.60 -28.05 5.28
C GLU A 477 14.73 -27.27 6.58
N LEU A 478 14.76 -27.99 7.72
CA LEU A 478 14.98 -27.38 9.02
C LEU A 478 16.41 -26.83 9.08
N LEU A 479 16.54 -25.56 9.46
CA LEU A 479 17.83 -24.96 9.76
C LEU A 479 18.10 -25.10 11.25
N ASP A 480 19.27 -25.65 11.59
CA ASP A 480 19.69 -25.72 12.98
C ASP A 480 19.74 -24.32 13.59
N HIS A 481 19.32 -24.21 14.86
CA HIS A 481 19.58 -23.00 15.63
C HIS A 481 21.09 -22.81 15.69
N ALA A 482 21.61 -21.82 14.97
CA ALA A 482 22.97 -21.35 15.20
C ALA A 482 23.06 -20.95 16.68
N VAL A 483 23.86 -21.71 17.43
CA VAL A 483 24.13 -21.53 18.87
C VAL A 483 24.71 -20.16 19.15
#